data_AF-A0A8H6X4M4-F1
#
_entry.id   AF-A0A8H6X4M4-F1
#
_cell.length_a   1.000
_cell.length_b   1.000
_cell.length_c   1.000
_cell.angle_alpha   90.00
_cell.angle_beta   90.00
_cell.angle_gamma   90.00
#
_symmetry.space_group_name_H-M   'P 1'
#
loop_
_entity.id
_entity.type
_entity.pdbx_description
1 polymer ?
#
loop_
_entity_poly.entity_id
_entity_poly.type
_entity_poly.pdbx_seq_one_letter_code
_entity_poly.pdbx_strand_id
1 'polypeptide(L)'
;MGQAIDLRSKCPHFRILVIGRANAGKTTLLKKVCNSVEDPEIFNPDGKRLDLDIVEGSVERGEHDIENQLIFKSNRQFIFHDSRGFESGSANEIQKVKEFITARSRTGQLSDQLHAIWYCMPTDTTRPLLAADEQFFSVSVPVIAIFTKFDGLIQEVFSELRGDGKSVLDAKNAAPERAQEVLISNFIGPLKTTKFRPSDFVRMDDMRMEQSDCIDLIDKTANALTNDTLKLLFVSVQQNNIDLCIHYAVTNSFNGEPPGVGMSMELVIGWFPHTWNVSVECQA
;
A
#
# COMPACT_ATOMS: atom_id res chain seq x y z
N MET A 1 -26.06 -4.22 6.94
CA MET A 1 -25.61 -5.21 5.91
C MET A 1 -25.81 -4.76 4.46
N GLY A 2 -26.98 -4.21 4.09
CA GLY A 2 -27.31 -3.89 2.69
C GLY A 2 -26.37 -2.90 1.97
N GLN A 3 -25.84 -1.90 2.67
CA GLN A 3 -24.97 -0.88 2.06
C GLN A 3 -23.59 -1.43 1.64
N ALA A 4 -22.99 -2.33 2.44
CA ALA A 4 -21.70 -2.94 2.11
C ALA A 4 -21.81 -3.93 0.94
N ILE A 5 -22.90 -4.70 0.91
CA ILE A 5 -23.20 -5.64 -0.19
C ILE A 5 -23.50 -4.88 -1.49
N ASP A 6 -24.32 -3.82 -1.43
CA ASP A 6 -24.60 -2.95 -2.59
C ASP A 6 -23.34 -2.19 -3.07
N LEU A 7 -22.48 -1.77 -2.14
CA LEU A 7 -21.20 -1.17 -2.50
C LEU A 7 -20.29 -2.15 -3.22
N ARG A 8 -20.22 -3.41 -2.75
CA ARG A 8 -19.39 -4.45 -3.37
C ARG A 8 -19.93 -4.97 -4.69
N SER A 9 -21.24 -4.93 -4.90
CA SER A 9 -21.83 -5.23 -6.21
C SER A 9 -21.48 -4.14 -7.24
N LYS A 10 -21.41 -2.88 -6.82
CA LYS A 10 -21.04 -1.72 -7.66
C LYS A 10 -19.53 -1.52 -7.82
N CYS A 11 -18.75 -1.86 -6.80
CA CYS A 11 -17.31 -1.71 -6.74
C CYS A 11 -16.68 -2.97 -6.12
N PRO A 12 -16.40 -4.00 -6.94
CA PRO A 12 -15.92 -5.28 -6.43
C PRO A 12 -14.45 -5.27 -5.97
N HIS A 13 -13.67 -4.28 -6.40
CA HIS A 13 -12.23 -4.23 -6.18
C HIS A 13 -11.79 -2.94 -5.50
N PHE A 14 -10.70 -3.00 -4.74
CA PHE A 14 -9.98 -1.83 -4.26
C PHE A 14 -8.71 -1.60 -5.09
N ARG A 15 -8.59 -0.43 -5.72
CA ARG A 15 -7.46 -0.09 -6.59
C ARG A 15 -6.39 0.70 -5.86
N ILE A 16 -5.15 0.21 -5.92
CA ILE A 16 -3.97 0.85 -5.34
C ILE A 16 -2.93 1.06 -6.42
N LEU A 17 -2.34 2.25 -6.46
CA LEU A 17 -1.20 2.56 -7.31
C LEU A 17 0.05 2.48 -6.45
N VAL A 18 1.00 1.65 -6.84
CA VAL A 18 2.30 1.53 -6.19
C VAL A 18 3.32 2.35 -6.97
N ILE A 19 3.77 3.43 -6.33
CA ILE A 19 4.80 4.33 -6.86
C ILE A 19 6.11 4.05 -6.15
N GLY A 20 7.23 4.19 -6.85
CA GLY A 20 8.55 4.13 -6.25
C GLY A 20 9.58 3.75 -7.28
N ARG A 21 10.83 4.16 -7.08
CA ARG A 21 11.95 3.96 -8.01
C ARG A 21 12.15 2.48 -8.38
N ALA A 22 12.91 2.20 -9.43
CA ALA A 22 13.34 0.83 -9.69
C ALA A 22 14.04 0.26 -8.45
N ASN A 23 13.80 -1.02 -8.17
CA ASN A 23 14.30 -1.69 -6.97
C ASN A 23 13.87 -1.02 -5.63
N ALA A 24 12.77 -0.26 -5.59
CA ALA A 24 12.23 0.28 -4.33
C ALA A 24 11.49 -0.76 -3.46
N GLY A 25 11.45 -2.03 -3.87
CA GLY A 25 10.73 -3.09 -3.13
C GLY A 25 9.23 -3.19 -3.41
N LYS A 26 8.72 -2.57 -4.49
CA LYS A 26 7.29 -2.57 -4.87
C LYS A 26 6.69 -3.98 -4.97
N THR A 27 7.28 -4.86 -5.78
CA THR A 27 6.79 -6.24 -5.97
C THR A 27 6.85 -7.05 -4.67
N THR A 28 7.92 -6.90 -3.90
CA THR A 28 8.07 -7.55 -2.59
C THR A 28 7.00 -7.08 -1.60
N LEU A 29 6.69 -5.78 -1.59
CA LEU A 29 5.61 -5.23 -0.78
C LEU A 29 4.27 -5.85 -1.15
N LEU A 30 3.94 -5.91 -2.45
CA LEU A 30 2.69 -6.47 -2.93
C LEU A 30 2.54 -7.95 -2.58
N LYS A 31 3.60 -8.73 -2.76
CA LYS A 31 3.66 -10.15 -2.35
C LYS A 31 3.41 -10.29 -0.83
N LYS A 32 4.06 -9.47 -0.01
CA LYS A 32 3.91 -9.48 1.46
C LYS A 32 2.49 -9.12 1.89
N VAL A 33 1.91 -8.05 1.35
CA VAL A 33 0.52 -7.62 1.63
C VAL A 33 -0.49 -8.67 1.21
N CYS A 34 -0.28 -9.33 0.07
CA CYS A 34 -1.20 -10.34 -0.44
C CYS A 34 -0.94 -11.74 0.15
N ASN A 35 -0.03 -11.87 1.11
CA ASN A 35 0.44 -13.15 1.66
C ASN A 35 0.71 -14.18 0.53
N SER A 36 1.49 -13.76 -0.46
CA SER A 36 1.75 -14.53 -1.68
C SER A 36 3.23 -14.66 -1.95
N VAL A 37 3.64 -15.84 -2.40
CA VAL A 37 4.98 -16.08 -2.97
C VAL A 37 4.96 -16.06 -4.51
N GLU A 38 3.78 -16.20 -5.11
CA GLU A 38 3.58 -16.17 -6.56
C GLU A 38 3.56 -14.73 -7.09
N ASP A 39 3.90 -14.56 -8.37
CA ASP A 39 3.71 -13.30 -9.08
C ASP A 39 2.22 -13.06 -9.42
N PRO A 40 1.79 -11.78 -9.50
CA PRO A 40 0.42 -11.46 -9.83
C PRO A 40 0.09 -11.85 -11.27
N GLU A 41 -1.16 -12.19 -11.51
CA GLU A 41 -1.70 -12.25 -12.88
C GLU A 41 -1.85 -10.82 -13.41
N ILE A 42 -1.38 -10.60 -14.63
CA ILE A 42 -1.38 -9.29 -15.27
C ILE A 42 -2.49 -9.25 -16.31
N PHE A 43 -3.33 -8.22 -16.24
CA PHE A 43 -4.41 -8.00 -17.21
C PHE A 43 -4.24 -6.63 -17.84
N ASN A 44 -4.45 -6.55 -19.16
CA ASN A 44 -4.50 -5.27 -19.84
C ASN A 44 -5.79 -4.51 -19.47
N PRO A 45 -5.94 -3.24 -19.90
CA PRO A 45 -7.16 -2.45 -19.61
C PRO A 45 -8.45 -3.07 -20.16
N ASP A 46 -8.36 -3.88 -21.23
CA ASP A 46 -9.49 -4.61 -21.81
C ASP A 46 -9.86 -5.89 -21.03
N GLY A 47 -9.15 -6.21 -19.94
CA GLY A 47 -9.38 -7.40 -19.13
C GLY A 47 -8.79 -8.69 -19.72
N LYS A 48 -7.94 -8.60 -20.75
CA LYS A 48 -7.22 -9.76 -21.30
C LYS A 48 -5.99 -10.03 -20.45
N ARG A 49 -5.86 -11.29 -20.03
CA ARG A 49 -4.64 -11.77 -19.34
C ARG A 49 -3.45 -11.68 -20.29
N LEU A 50 -2.37 -11.08 -19.81
CA LEU A 50 -1.08 -11.00 -20.50
C LEU A 50 -0.19 -12.17 -20.07
N ASP A 51 0.63 -12.62 -21.02
CA ASP A 51 1.66 -13.62 -20.75
C ASP A 51 2.85 -12.97 -20.03
N LEU A 52 3.33 -13.59 -18.96
CA LEU A 52 4.41 -13.05 -18.14
C LEU A 52 5.71 -12.94 -18.95
N ASP A 53 5.99 -13.89 -19.84
CA ASP A 53 7.20 -13.88 -20.67
C ASP A 53 7.22 -12.68 -21.63
N ILE A 54 6.05 -12.31 -22.16
CA ILE A 54 5.89 -11.12 -23.01
C ILE A 54 6.05 -9.86 -22.18
N VAL A 55 5.49 -9.85 -20.96
CA VAL A 55 5.56 -8.71 -20.06
C VAL A 55 6.99 -8.49 -19.55
N GLU A 56 7.72 -9.53 -19.15
CA GLU A 56 9.12 -9.44 -18.76
C GLU A 56 10.00 -8.96 -19.92
N GLY A 57 9.80 -9.52 -21.12
CA GLY A 57 10.48 -9.04 -22.32
C GLY A 57 10.17 -7.58 -22.68
N SER A 58 8.96 -7.09 -22.35
CA SER A 58 8.60 -5.67 -22.50
C SER A 58 9.24 -4.78 -21.42
N VAL A 59 9.44 -5.30 -20.19
CA VAL A 59 10.13 -4.58 -19.09
C VAL A 59 11.57 -4.33 -19.46
N GLU A 60 12.26 -5.35 -19.95
CA GLU A 60 13.66 -5.24 -20.40
C GLU A 60 13.82 -4.21 -21.53
N ARG A 61 12.74 -3.97 -22.29
CA ARG A 61 12.66 -2.97 -23.36
C ARG A 61 12.14 -1.61 -22.90
N GLY A 62 11.77 -1.45 -21.63
CA GLY A 62 11.21 -0.22 -21.07
C GLY A 62 9.76 0.06 -21.48
N GLU A 63 9.06 -0.90 -22.07
CA GLU A 63 7.68 -0.81 -22.53
C GLU A 63 6.73 -1.26 -21.41
N HIS A 64 6.63 -0.47 -20.34
CA HIS A 64 5.64 -0.70 -19.28
C HIS A 64 4.39 0.18 -19.42
N ASP A 65 3.22 -0.44 -19.24
CA ASP A 65 1.94 0.25 -19.17
C ASP A 65 1.37 0.21 -17.74
N ILE A 66 1.27 1.39 -17.12
CA ILE A 66 0.69 1.61 -15.78
C ILE A 66 -0.80 1.26 -15.72
N GLU A 67 -1.50 1.23 -16.86
CA GLU A 67 -2.91 0.85 -16.93
C GLU A 67 -3.11 -0.66 -16.74
N ASN A 68 -2.05 -1.47 -16.88
CA ASN A 68 -2.11 -2.90 -16.58
C ASN A 68 -2.48 -3.14 -15.12
N GLN A 69 -3.33 -4.15 -14.92
CA GLN A 69 -3.89 -4.53 -13.62
C GLN A 69 -3.15 -5.76 -13.11
N LEU A 70 -2.54 -5.64 -11.93
CA LEU A 70 -1.88 -6.72 -11.22
C LEU A 70 -2.83 -7.30 -10.17
N ILE A 71 -3.16 -8.58 -10.28
CA ILE A 71 -4.13 -9.26 -9.42
C ILE A 71 -3.49 -10.53 -8.85
N PHE A 72 -3.38 -10.61 -7.52
CA PHE A 72 -2.88 -11.79 -6.84
C PHE A 72 -3.99 -12.83 -6.67
N LYS A 73 -3.69 -14.10 -6.92
CA LYS A 73 -4.65 -15.20 -6.68
C LYS A 73 -5.06 -15.29 -5.21
N SER A 74 -4.10 -15.06 -4.30
CA SER A 74 -4.32 -15.05 -2.86
C SER A 74 -5.13 -13.85 -2.39
N ASN A 75 -5.27 -12.79 -3.20
CA ASN A 75 -6.10 -11.63 -2.84
C ASN A 75 -6.70 -10.96 -4.08
N ARG A 76 -7.72 -11.60 -4.66
CA ARG A 76 -8.40 -11.17 -5.90
C ARG A 76 -9.15 -9.84 -5.77
N GLN A 77 -9.35 -9.35 -4.55
CA GLN A 77 -10.16 -8.18 -4.27
C GLN A 77 -9.37 -6.87 -4.38
N PHE A 78 -8.04 -6.98 -4.48
CA PHE A 78 -7.18 -5.87 -4.86
C PHE A 78 -6.85 -5.90 -6.35
N ILE A 79 -6.81 -4.70 -6.91
CA ILE A 79 -6.15 -4.46 -8.18
C ILE A 79 -5.02 -3.47 -7.92
N PHE A 80 -3.80 -3.89 -8.23
CA PHE A 80 -2.64 -3.03 -8.12
C PHE A 80 -2.25 -2.51 -9.50
N HIS A 81 -1.88 -1.23 -9.55
CA HIS A 81 -1.19 -0.62 -10.67
C HIS A 81 0.24 -0.35 -10.23
N ASP A 82 1.23 -0.71 -11.04
CA ASP A 82 2.63 -0.46 -10.74
C ASP A 82 3.15 0.67 -11.63
N SER A 83 3.80 1.67 -11.04
CA SER A 83 4.54 2.67 -11.81
C SER A 83 5.77 2.10 -12.55
N ARG A 84 6.18 0.87 -12.22
CA ARG A 84 7.42 0.16 -12.60
C ARG A 84 8.74 0.89 -12.41
N GLY A 85 8.69 2.00 -11.66
CA GLY A 85 9.87 2.73 -11.24
C GLY A 85 10.43 3.65 -12.29
N PHE A 86 10.43 4.94 -11.96
CA PHE A 86 11.21 5.94 -12.66
C PHE A 86 12.66 5.80 -12.18
N GLU A 87 13.52 5.19 -12.99
CA GLU A 87 14.94 4.96 -12.63
C GLU A 87 15.70 6.27 -12.44
N SER A 88 15.33 7.29 -13.23
CA SER A 88 16.02 8.57 -13.32
C SER A 88 15.11 9.77 -13.03
N GLY A 89 13.84 9.55 -12.69
CA GLY A 89 12.87 10.65 -12.50
C GLY A 89 12.67 11.45 -13.77
N SER A 90 12.72 10.78 -14.94
CA SER A 90 12.55 11.48 -16.20
C SER A 90 11.20 12.17 -16.21
N ALA A 91 11.15 13.40 -16.72
CA ALA A 91 9.91 14.19 -16.73
C ALA A 91 8.75 13.43 -17.42
N ASN A 92 9.07 12.58 -18.39
CA ASN A 92 8.10 11.75 -19.10
C ASN A 92 7.45 10.68 -18.21
N GLU A 93 8.23 9.95 -17.41
CA GLU A 93 7.69 8.94 -16.49
C GLU A 93 6.81 9.57 -15.41
N ILE A 94 7.28 10.68 -14.83
CA ILE A 94 6.50 11.43 -13.83
C ILE A 94 5.17 11.90 -14.43
N GLN A 95 5.22 12.41 -15.66
CA GLN A 95 4.04 12.89 -16.36
C GLN A 95 3.04 11.75 -16.63
N LYS A 96 3.50 10.58 -17.09
CA LYS A 96 2.62 9.41 -17.30
C LYS A 96 1.90 8.99 -16.01
N VAL A 97 2.60 8.95 -14.88
CA VAL A 97 1.99 8.59 -13.59
C VAL A 97 0.94 9.63 -13.17
N LYS A 98 1.23 10.92 -13.37
CA LYS A 98 0.25 12.00 -13.08
C LYS A 98 -0.98 11.95 -13.98
N GLU A 99 -0.79 11.66 -15.26
CA GLU A 99 -1.88 11.48 -16.22
C GLU A 99 -2.77 10.31 -15.81
N PHE A 100 -2.17 9.18 -15.41
CA PHE A 100 -2.90 8.05 -14.87
C PHE A 100 -3.72 8.43 -13.63
N ILE A 101 -3.10 9.05 -12.62
CA ILE A 101 -3.81 9.48 -11.39
C ILE A 101 -4.97 10.44 -11.74
N THR A 102 -4.73 11.38 -12.66
CA THR A 102 -5.73 12.37 -13.08
C THR A 102 -6.86 11.75 -13.89
N ALA A 103 -6.56 10.78 -14.76
CA ALA A 103 -7.56 10.04 -15.52
C ALA A 103 -8.46 9.26 -14.56
N ARG A 104 -7.85 8.54 -13.60
CA ARG A 104 -8.54 7.75 -12.57
C ARG A 104 -9.35 8.60 -11.59
N SER A 105 -8.96 9.85 -11.32
CA SER A 105 -9.75 10.75 -10.46
C SER A 105 -10.94 11.39 -11.17
N ARG A 106 -10.92 11.45 -12.51
CA ARG A 106 -12.01 12.00 -13.34
C ARG A 106 -13.07 10.98 -13.72
N THR A 107 -12.86 9.69 -13.47
CA THR A 107 -13.86 8.67 -13.78
C THR A 107 -15.05 8.83 -12.82
N GLY A 108 -16.28 8.75 -13.35
CA GLY A 108 -17.49 8.85 -12.54
C GLY A 108 -17.84 7.55 -11.80
N GLN A 109 -17.26 6.42 -12.21
CA GLN A 109 -17.52 5.11 -11.62
C GLN A 109 -16.45 4.78 -10.57
N LEU A 110 -16.90 4.51 -9.34
CA LEU A 110 -16.03 4.15 -8.23
C LEU A 110 -15.14 2.94 -8.56
N SER A 111 -15.66 1.96 -9.29
CA SER A 111 -14.93 0.76 -9.73
C SER A 111 -13.72 1.03 -10.62
N ASP A 112 -13.64 2.20 -11.23
CA ASP A 112 -12.55 2.62 -12.11
C ASP A 112 -11.64 3.66 -11.46
N GLN A 113 -12.02 4.18 -10.29
CA GLN A 113 -11.23 5.17 -9.57
C GLN A 113 -10.03 4.54 -8.86
N LEU A 114 -9.00 5.36 -8.66
CA LEU A 114 -7.88 5.01 -7.80
C LEU A 114 -8.25 5.35 -6.35
N HIS A 115 -8.12 4.39 -5.43
CA HIS A 115 -8.57 4.59 -4.05
C HIS A 115 -7.44 4.97 -3.08
N ALA A 116 -6.23 4.49 -3.31
CA ALA A 116 -5.05 4.84 -2.52
C ALA A 116 -3.78 4.78 -3.36
N ILE A 117 -2.74 5.49 -2.92
CA ILE A 117 -1.39 5.43 -3.46
C ILE A 117 -0.45 4.95 -2.37
N TRP A 118 0.36 3.96 -2.70
CA TRP A 118 1.46 3.46 -1.88
C TRP A 118 2.78 3.88 -2.49
N TYR A 119 3.53 4.73 -1.79
CA TYR A 119 4.77 5.33 -2.29
C TYR A 119 5.98 4.69 -1.62
N CYS A 120 6.62 3.73 -2.29
CA CYS A 120 7.82 3.06 -1.81
C CYS A 120 9.05 3.95 -1.91
N MET A 121 9.63 4.29 -0.75
CA MET A 121 10.84 5.06 -0.56
C MET A 121 11.93 4.15 0.03
N PRO A 122 12.86 3.62 -0.78
CA PRO A 122 13.95 2.81 -0.26
C PRO A 122 14.87 3.68 0.60
N THR A 123 15.25 3.15 1.77
CA THR A 123 16.08 3.88 2.74
C THR A 123 17.57 3.66 2.56
N ASP A 124 17.96 2.60 1.84
CA ASP A 124 19.33 2.29 1.37
C ASP A 124 19.73 3.17 0.17
N THR A 125 19.45 4.48 0.26
CA THR A 125 19.69 5.41 -0.84
C THR A 125 20.35 6.70 -0.38
N THR A 126 21.28 7.18 -1.20
CA THR A 126 21.93 8.48 -1.03
C THR A 126 21.04 9.67 -1.42
N ARG A 127 19.81 9.41 -1.90
CA ARG A 127 18.87 10.45 -2.38
C ARG A 127 17.49 10.27 -1.72
N PRO A 128 17.34 10.70 -0.46
CA PRO A 128 16.16 10.39 0.36
C PRO A 128 14.87 11.11 -0.10
N LEU A 129 14.97 12.31 -0.66
CA LEU A 129 13.85 13.05 -1.22
C LEU A 129 14.29 13.86 -2.44
N LEU A 130 13.63 13.68 -3.57
CA LEU A 130 13.81 14.43 -4.80
C LEU A 130 12.62 15.36 -5.02
N ALA A 131 12.85 16.47 -5.74
CA ALA A 131 11.78 17.40 -6.14
C ALA A 131 10.67 16.74 -6.99
N ALA A 132 10.95 15.57 -7.58
CA ALA A 132 9.96 14.75 -8.26
C ALA A 132 8.95 14.11 -7.29
N ASP A 133 9.43 13.68 -6.11
CA ASP A 133 8.61 12.94 -5.13
C ASP A 133 7.50 13.83 -4.56
N GLU A 134 7.81 15.11 -4.29
CA GLU A 134 6.84 16.08 -3.76
C GLU A 134 5.61 16.27 -4.65
N GLN A 135 5.77 16.07 -5.96
CA GLN A 135 4.70 16.31 -6.92
C GLN A 135 3.55 15.30 -6.77
N PHE A 136 3.85 14.10 -6.26
CA PHE A 136 2.86 13.05 -6.05
C PHE A 136 2.06 13.21 -4.75
N PHE A 137 2.52 14.05 -3.81
CA PHE A 137 1.78 14.31 -2.55
C PHE A 137 0.69 15.37 -2.69
N SER A 138 0.59 16.01 -3.86
CA SER A 138 -0.39 17.07 -4.14
C SER A 138 -1.70 16.56 -4.74
N VAL A 139 -1.87 15.25 -4.86
CA VAL A 139 -3.01 14.60 -5.52
C VAL A 139 -4.19 14.42 -4.56
N SER A 140 -5.40 14.24 -5.09
CA SER A 140 -6.63 14.09 -4.31
C SER A 140 -6.83 12.70 -3.66
N VAL A 141 -6.01 11.72 -4.06
CA VAL A 141 -6.04 10.35 -3.55
C VAL A 141 -5.08 10.26 -2.36
N PRO A 142 -5.43 9.58 -1.25
CA PRO A 142 -4.53 9.45 -0.11
C PRO A 142 -3.23 8.75 -0.49
N VAL A 143 -2.11 9.31 -0.05
CA VAL A 143 -0.76 8.78 -0.32
C VAL A 143 -0.14 8.31 0.99
N ILE A 144 0.20 7.03 1.06
CA ILE A 144 0.96 6.47 2.18
C ILE A 144 2.42 6.34 1.74
N ALA A 145 3.33 7.03 2.43
CA ALA A 145 4.76 6.87 2.21
C ALA A 145 5.25 5.62 2.94
N ILE A 146 5.93 4.72 2.23
CA ILE A 146 6.36 3.42 2.72
C ILE A 146 7.87 3.36 2.64
N PHE A 147 8.54 3.40 3.79
CA PHE A 147 9.97 3.25 3.88
C PHE A 147 10.34 1.78 3.77
N THR A 148 11.00 1.43 2.67
CA THR A 148 11.44 0.07 2.38
C THR A 148 12.94 -0.07 2.63
N LYS A 149 13.41 -1.32 2.68
CA LYS A 149 14.83 -1.67 2.78
C LYS A 149 15.55 -1.08 3.99
N PHE A 150 14.85 -0.99 5.11
CA PHE A 150 15.43 -0.47 6.36
C PHE A 150 16.60 -1.32 6.86
N ASP A 151 16.63 -2.60 6.54
CA ASP A 151 17.77 -3.50 6.73
C ASP A 151 19.03 -3.00 6.03
N GLY A 152 18.91 -2.42 4.83
CA GLY A 152 20.00 -1.79 4.11
C GLY A 152 20.53 -0.54 4.82
N LEU A 153 19.64 0.32 5.32
CA LEU A 153 20.05 1.49 6.13
C LEU A 153 20.77 1.08 7.43
N ILE A 154 20.32 0.00 8.09
CA ILE A 154 21.02 -0.55 9.26
C ILE A 154 22.43 -1.00 8.89
N GLN A 155 22.62 -1.63 7.72
CA GLN A 155 23.94 -2.06 7.24
C GLN A 155 24.87 -0.88 6.89
N GLU A 156 24.34 0.18 6.30
CA GLU A 156 25.07 1.42 6.03
C GLU A 156 25.56 2.05 7.34
N VAL A 157 24.65 2.26 8.30
CA VAL A 157 24.98 2.81 9.62
C VAL A 157 25.95 1.91 10.38
N PHE A 158 25.80 0.59 10.31
CA PHE A 158 26.76 -0.35 10.89
C PHE A 158 28.16 -0.13 10.29
N SER A 159 28.26 0.03 8.97
CA SER A 159 29.53 0.23 8.27
C SER A 159 30.19 1.56 8.66
N GLU A 160 29.40 2.63 8.80
CA GLU A 160 29.87 3.93 9.31
C GLU A 160 30.43 3.81 10.73
N LEU A 161 29.68 3.19 11.65
CA LEU A 161 30.12 2.97 13.03
C LEU A 161 31.42 2.14 13.11
N ARG A 162 31.60 1.19 12.19
CA ARG A 162 32.86 0.43 12.07
C ARG A 162 34.00 1.29 11.54
N GLY A 163 33.73 2.19 10.60
CA GLY A 163 34.67 3.21 10.11
C GLY A 163 35.13 4.16 11.22
N ASP A 164 34.23 4.50 12.14
CA ASP A 164 34.50 5.34 13.33
C ASP A 164 35.23 4.60 14.46
N GLY A 165 35.60 3.32 14.25
CA GLY A 165 36.40 2.54 15.19
C GLY A 165 35.61 1.77 16.25
N LYS A 166 34.27 1.71 16.18
CA LYS A 166 33.49 0.85 17.09
C LYS A 166 33.80 -0.64 16.83
N SER A 167 33.75 -1.43 17.90
CA SER A 167 33.83 -2.89 17.80
C SER A 167 32.65 -3.45 17.00
N VAL A 168 32.77 -4.69 16.50
CA VAL A 168 31.68 -5.38 15.79
C VAL A 168 30.40 -5.41 16.63
N LEU A 169 30.56 -5.74 17.93
CA LEU A 169 29.43 -5.91 18.85
C LEU A 169 28.76 -4.56 19.15
N ASP A 170 29.54 -3.52 19.44
CA ASP A 170 29.01 -2.20 19.75
C ASP A 170 28.33 -1.56 18.53
N ALA A 171 28.92 -1.73 17.33
CA ALA A 171 28.32 -1.26 16.08
C ALA A 171 27.01 -2.00 15.81
N LYS A 172 26.96 -3.33 15.99
CA LYS A 172 25.75 -4.13 15.78
C LYS A 172 24.62 -3.72 16.73
N ASN A 173 24.94 -3.43 17.99
CA ASN A 173 23.95 -3.04 18.99
C ASN A 173 23.42 -1.61 18.76
N ALA A 174 24.27 -0.68 18.31
CA ALA A 174 23.89 0.71 18.10
C ALA A 174 23.27 1.02 16.73
N ALA A 175 23.53 0.20 15.71
CA ALA A 175 23.10 0.48 14.34
C ALA A 175 21.57 0.60 14.17
N PRO A 176 20.70 -0.23 14.78
CA PRO A 176 19.26 -0.12 14.60
C PRO A 176 18.67 1.21 15.11
N GLU A 177 19.10 1.65 16.30
CA GLU A 177 18.65 2.91 16.88
C GLU A 177 19.14 4.10 16.04
N ARG A 178 20.42 4.08 15.64
CA ARG A 178 20.99 5.13 14.81
C ARG A 178 20.35 5.18 13.40
N ALA A 179 20.01 4.03 12.81
CA ALA A 179 19.26 3.98 11.56
C ALA A 179 17.86 4.58 11.70
N GLN A 180 17.20 4.39 12.84
CA GLN A 180 15.91 5.01 13.11
C GLN A 180 16.02 6.54 13.21
N GLU A 181 17.06 7.05 13.86
CA GLU A 181 17.33 8.50 13.89
C GLU A 181 17.54 9.05 12.48
N VAL A 182 18.33 8.37 11.65
CA VAL A 182 18.59 8.75 10.25
C VAL A 182 17.31 8.74 9.42
N LEU A 183 16.46 7.72 9.58
CA LEU A 183 15.15 7.67 8.92
C LEU A 183 14.31 8.89 9.28
N ILE A 184 14.26 9.24 10.56
CA ILE A 184 13.48 10.39 11.03
C ILE A 184 14.07 11.69 10.50
N SER A 185 15.38 11.92 10.62
CA SER A 185 15.99 13.20 10.26
C SER A 185 16.05 13.42 8.75
N ASN A 186 16.32 12.37 7.96
CA ASN A 186 16.63 12.50 6.54
C ASN A 186 15.43 12.23 5.63
N PHE A 187 14.40 11.51 6.11
CA PHE A 187 13.24 11.17 5.30
C PHE A 187 11.94 11.73 5.89
N ILE A 188 11.57 11.32 7.11
CA ILE A 188 10.27 11.69 7.71
C ILE A 188 10.19 13.18 8.01
N GLY A 189 11.25 13.75 8.60
CA GLY A 189 11.35 15.16 8.94
C GLY A 189 11.12 16.06 7.72
N PRO A 190 11.88 15.90 6.63
CA PRO A 190 11.66 16.63 5.38
C PRO A 190 10.24 16.46 4.83
N LEU A 191 9.70 15.24 4.79
CA LEU A 191 8.34 15.00 4.29
C LEU A 191 7.23 15.64 5.13
N LYS A 192 7.49 15.93 6.40
CA LYS A 192 6.55 16.65 7.27
C LYS A 192 6.57 18.16 7.05
N THR A 193 7.64 18.70 6.48
CA THR A 193 7.80 20.15 6.24
C THR A 193 7.47 20.55 4.80
N THR A 194 7.33 19.59 3.88
CA THR A 194 6.89 19.87 2.51
C THR A 194 5.47 20.44 2.49
N LYS A 195 5.20 21.30 1.49
CA LYS A 195 3.87 21.88 1.27
C LYS A 195 2.79 20.82 1.08
N PHE A 196 3.16 19.72 0.42
CA PHE A 196 2.30 18.58 0.18
C PHE A 196 2.92 17.39 0.90
N ARG A 197 2.19 16.88 1.90
CA ARG A 197 2.64 15.78 2.74
C ARG A 197 1.86 14.51 2.42
N PRO A 198 2.49 13.33 2.53
CA PRO A 198 1.76 12.07 2.59
C PRO A 198 0.68 12.10 3.68
N SER A 199 -0.38 11.33 3.48
CA SER A 199 -1.44 11.13 4.45
C SER A 199 -0.92 10.43 5.71
N ASP A 200 0.01 9.49 5.55
CA ASP A 200 0.72 8.84 6.65
C ASP A 200 2.04 8.20 6.15
N PHE A 201 2.81 7.63 7.08
CA PHE A 201 4.12 7.02 6.87
C PHE A 201 4.20 5.64 7.53
N VAL A 202 4.73 4.64 6.84
CA VAL A 202 4.96 3.27 7.34
C VAL A 202 6.44 2.95 7.17
N ARG A 203 7.05 2.29 8.16
CA ARG A 203 8.35 1.63 7.99
C ARG A 203 8.12 0.14 7.83
N MET A 204 8.60 -0.44 6.75
CA MET A 204 8.53 -1.88 6.53
C MET A 204 9.80 -2.53 7.06
N ASP A 205 9.68 -3.25 8.18
CA ASP A 205 10.77 -4.06 8.70
C ASP A 205 10.82 -5.41 7.98
N ASP A 206 12.07 -5.89 7.83
CA ASP A 206 12.46 -7.16 7.22
C ASP A 206 11.43 -7.73 6.23
N MET A 207 11.41 -7.16 5.02
CA MET A 207 10.47 -7.55 3.95
C MET A 207 10.62 -9.02 3.51
N ARG A 208 11.62 -9.75 4.03
CA ARG A 208 11.90 -11.15 3.71
C ARG A 208 11.36 -12.13 4.75
N MET A 209 10.90 -11.66 5.92
CA MET A 209 10.27 -12.50 6.94
C MET A 209 8.75 -12.59 6.79
N GLU A 210 8.22 -13.80 7.02
CA GLU A 210 6.80 -14.16 6.82
C GLU A 210 5.85 -13.53 7.86
N GLN A 211 6.34 -13.19 9.07
CA GLN A 211 5.52 -12.56 10.12
C GLN A 211 5.52 -11.05 9.95
N SER A 212 4.52 -10.49 9.26
CA SER A 212 4.60 -9.16 8.63
C SER A 212 3.94 -8.00 9.39
N ASP A 213 4.63 -6.85 9.41
CA ASP A 213 4.14 -5.49 9.74
C ASP A 213 3.14 -4.90 8.72
N CYS A 214 2.51 -5.73 7.87
CA CYS A 214 1.49 -5.27 6.93
C CYS A 214 0.29 -4.66 7.65
N ILE A 215 0.04 -5.02 8.91
CA ILE A 215 -1.02 -4.45 9.74
C ILE A 215 -0.90 -2.92 9.81
N ASP A 216 0.29 -2.38 10.07
CA ASP A 216 0.50 -0.93 10.15
C ASP A 216 0.22 -0.23 8.81
N LEU A 217 0.62 -0.85 7.69
CA LEU A 217 0.29 -0.34 6.36
C LEU A 217 -1.21 -0.32 6.09
N ILE A 218 -1.91 -1.40 6.43
CA ILE A 218 -3.35 -1.50 6.24
C ILE A 218 -4.07 -0.48 7.13
N ASP A 219 -3.70 -0.36 8.40
CA ASP A 219 -4.32 0.57 9.34
C ASP A 219 -4.10 2.03 8.95
N LYS A 220 -2.87 2.40 8.57
CA LYS A 220 -2.58 3.75 8.08
C LYS A 220 -3.30 4.06 6.77
N THR A 221 -3.41 3.08 5.87
CA THR A 221 -4.20 3.24 4.63
C THR A 221 -5.67 3.48 4.97
N ALA A 222 -6.27 2.67 5.83
CA ALA A 222 -7.67 2.83 6.23
C ALA A 222 -7.92 4.17 6.93
N ASN A 223 -7.03 4.60 7.82
CA ASN A 223 -7.15 5.88 8.53
C ASN A 223 -7.00 7.09 7.61
N ALA A 224 -6.21 6.97 6.53
CA ALA A 224 -6.09 8.00 5.51
C ALA A 224 -7.32 8.13 4.60
N LEU A 225 -8.19 7.12 4.53
CA LEU A 225 -9.44 7.18 3.79
C LEU A 225 -10.47 8.00 4.56
N THR A 226 -10.70 9.24 4.12
CA THR A 226 -11.67 10.17 4.75
C THR A 226 -13.12 9.91 4.37
N ASN A 227 -13.38 9.08 3.36
CA ASN A 227 -14.72 8.71 2.92
C ASN A 227 -15.09 7.35 3.50
N ASP A 228 -16.14 7.30 4.33
CA ASP A 228 -16.62 6.08 4.99
C ASP A 228 -16.99 4.97 4.00
N THR A 229 -17.44 5.32 2.79
CA THR A 229 -17.71 4.36 1.72
C THR A 229 -16.40 3.73 1.22
N LEU A 230 -15.34 4.52 1.03
CA LEU A 230 -14.02 4.00 0.64
C LEU A 230 -13.38 3.18 1.77
N LYS A 231 -13.53 3.61 3.02
CA LYS A 231 -13.05 2.86 4.19
C LYS A 231 -13.77 1.52 4.30
N LEU A 232 -15.10 1.50 4.15
CA LEU A 232 -15.90 0.28 4.13
C LEU A 232 -15.49 -0.63 2.98
N LEU A 233 -15.29 -0.08 1.77
CA LEU A 233 -14.77 -0.85 0.63
C LEU A 233 -13.41 -1.45 0.95
N PHE A 234 -12.47 -0.67 1.48
CA PHE A 234 -11.12 -1.12 1.81
C PHE A 234 -11.13 -2.26 2.83
N VAL A 235 -11.87 -2.13 3.93
CA VAL A 235 -11.97 -3.20 4.93
C VAL A 235 -12.68 -4.42 4.33
N SER A 236 -13.68 -4.22 3.48
CA SER A 236 -14.39 -5.35 2.85
C SER A 236 -13.51 -6.23 1.97
N VAL A 237 -12.48 -5.65 1.34
CA VAL A 237 -11.57 -6.38 0.44
C VAL A 237 -10.44 -7.09 1.20
N GLN A 238 -10.31 -6.87 2.51
CA GLN A 238 -9.30 -7.47 3.37
C GLN A 238 -9.73 -8.84 3.93
N GLN A 239 -10.54 -9.60 3.19
CA GLN A 239 -11.12 -10.86 3.67
C GLN A 239 -10.07 -11.76 4.33
N ASN A 240 -8.90 -11.97 3.74
CA ASN A 240 -7.93 -12.89 4.35
C ASN A 240 -7.27 -12.41 5.67
N ASN A 241 -7.69 -11.27 6.23
CA ASN A 241 -7.21 -10.71 7.49
C ASN A 241 -8.36 -10.55 8.50
N ILE A 242 -8.72 -11.66 9.17
CA ILE A 242 -9.81 -11.72 10.16
C ILE A 242 -9.53 -10.81 11.35
N ASP A 243 -8.27 -10.69 11.80
CA ASP A 243 -7.87 -9.83 12.91
C ASP A 243 -8.19 -8.35 12.60
N LEU A 244 -7.98 -7.95 11.35
CA LEU A 244 -8.36 -6.62 10.89
C LEU A 244 -9.88 -6.43 10.90
N CYS A 245 -10.65 -7.42 10.44
CA CYS A 245 -12.11 -7.37 10.50
C CYS A 245 -12.61 -7.20 11.94
N ILE A 246 -12.00 -7.91 12.90
CA ILE A 246 -12.29 -7.77 14.35
C ILE A 246 -11.96 -6.35 14.82
N HIS A 247 -10.78 -5.83 14.50
CA HIS A 247 -10.35 -4.51 14.92
C HIS A 247 -11.32 -3.41 14.42
N TYR A 248 -11.70 -3.41 13.14
CA TYR A 248 -12.63 -2.41 12.60
C TYR A 248 -14.04 -2.58 13.14
N ALA A 249 -14.50 -3.82 13.33
CA ALA A 249 -15.79 -4.10 13.95
C ALA A 249 -15.85 -3.53 15.36
N VAL A 250 -14.80 -3.70 16.17
CA VAL A 250 -14.75 -3.15 17.53
C VAL A 250 -14.68 -1.61 17.45
N THR A 251 -13.66 -1.06 16.80
CA THR A 251 -13.39 0.39 16.84
C THR A 251 -14.55 1.23 16.30
N ASN A 252 -15.25 0.78 15.26
CA ASN A 252 -16.34 1.55 14.62
C ASN A 252 -17.73 1.19 15.14
N SER A 253 -17.90 0.04 15.81
CA SER A 253 -19.21 -0.29 16.40
C SER A 253 -19.35 0.23 17.83
N PHE A 254 -18.25 0.58 18.51
CA PHE A 254 -18.29 1.02 19.91
C PHE A 254 -18.18 2.54 20.11
N ASN A 255 -17.71 3.37 19.17
CA ASN A 255 -17.60 4.85 19.33
C ASN A 255 -17.07 5.35 20.71
N GLY A 256 -16.30 4.54 21.43
CA GLY A 256 -15.84 4.84 22.79
C GLY A 256 -16.87 4.67 23.93
N GLU A 257 -18.09 4.21 23.66
CA GLU A 257 -19.09 3.86 24.67
C GLU A 257 -19.02 2.37 25.04
N PRO A 258 -19.23 1.99 26.32
CA PRO A 258 -19.27 0.59 26.73
C PRO A 258 -20.40 -0.16 26.00
N PRO A 259 -20.27 -1.48 25.77
CA PRO A 259 -21.27 -2.28 25.07
C PRO A 259 -22.66 -2.10 25.72
N GLY A 260 -23.50 -1.28 25.09
CA GLY A 260 -24.91 -1.17 25.41
C GLY A 260 -25.67 -2.33 24.80
N VAL A 261 -26.66 -2.84 25.52
CA VAL A 261 -27.62 -3.85 25.06
C VAL A 261 -28.49 -3.22 23.96
N GLY A 262 -27.96 -3.14 22.75
CA GLY A 262 -28.58 -2.44 21.62
C GLY A 262 -27.72 -2.37 20.36
N MET A 263 -26.51 -2.90 20.36
CA MET A 263 -25.72 -3.00 19.13
C MET A 263 -26.39 -3.94 18.14
N SER A 264 -26.69 -3.40 16.96
CA SER A 264 -27.19 -4.22 15.86
C SER A 264 -26.10 -5.21 15.43
N MET A 265 -26.41 -6.50 15.51
CA MET A 265 -25.54 -7.56 15.00
C MET A 265 -25.20 -7.34 13.51
N GLU A 266 -26.06 -6.64 12.76
CA GLU A 266 -25.81 -6.26 11.36
C GLU A 266 -24.69 -5.23 11.16
N LEU A 267 -24.43 -4.37 12.15
CA LEU A 267 -23.32 -3.39 12.12
C LEU A 267 -21.98 -4.12 12.26
N VAL A 268 -21.90 -5.07 13.21
CA VAL A 268 -20.71 -5.88 13.45
C VAL A 268 -20.44 -6.81 12.27
N ILE A 269 -21.46 -7.55 11.80
CA ILE A 269 -21.36 -8.47 10.65
C ILE A 269 -21.00 -7.73 9.35
N GLY A 270 -21.37 -6.45 9.23
CA GLY A 270 -20.98 -5.59 8.12
C GLY A 270 -19.46 -5.46 7.92
N TRP A 271 -18.64 -5.78 8.93
CA TRP A 271 -17.18 -5.75 8.85
C TRP A 271 -16.53 -7.12 8.60
N PHE A 272 -17.32 -8.20 8.52
CA PHE A 272 -16.84 -9.57 8.29
C PHE A 272 -17.28 -10.05 6.92
N PRO A 273 -16.51 -9.81 5.86
CA PRO A 273 -17.01 -9.98 4.51
C PRO A 273 -17.18 -11.47 4.13
N HIS A 274 -16.58 -12.37 4.91
CA HIS A 274 -16.77 -13.83 4.89
C HIS A 274 -18.21 -14.27 5.14
N THR A 275 -18.93 -13.51 5.98
CA THR A 275 -20.27 -13.88 6.44
C THR A 275 -21.34 -13.48 5.44
N TRP A 276 -21.01 -12.63 4.47
CA TRP A 276 -21.96 -12.09 3.51
C TRP A 276 -22.52 -13.15 2.58
N ASN A 277 -21.73 -14.17 2.20
CA ASN A 277 -22.20 -15.26 1.35
C ASN A 277 -23.10 -16.26 2.10
N VAL A 278 -22.97 -16.35 3.42
CA VAL A 278 -23.77 -17.29 4.25
C VAL A 278 -25.21 -16.76 4.43
N SER A 279 -25.39 -15.44 4.43
CA SER A 279 -26.71 -14.82 4.65
C SER A 279 -27.61 -14.81 3.41
N VAL A 280 -27.05 -14.93 2.21
CA VAL A 280 -27.82 -14.97 0.95
C VAL A 280 -28.50 -16.33 0.77
N GLU A 281 -27.93 -17.42 1.31
CA GLU A 281 -28.53 -18.76 1.25
C GLU A 281 -29.63 -18.99 2.30
N CYS A 282 -29.72 -18.16 3.35
CA CYS A 282 -30.76 -18.27 4.38
C CYS A 282 -32.06 -17.49 4.07
N GLN A 283 -32.20 -16.92 2.86
CA GLN A 283 -33.44 -16.24 2.43
C GLN A 283 -34.14 -16.91 1.23
N ALA A 284 -33.90 -18.21 1.00
CA ALA A 284 -34.66 -19.02 0.05
C ALA A 284 -35.71 -19.90 0.75
#